data_AF-A0A2I0KPW2-F1
#
_entry.id   AF-A0A2I0KPW2-F1
#
_cell.length_a   1.000
_cell.length_b   1.000
_cell.length_c   1.000
_cell.angle_alpha   90.00
_cell.angle_beta   90.00
_cell.angle_gamma   90.00
#
_symmetry.space_group_name_H-M   'P 1'
#
loop_
_entity.id
_entity.type
_entity.pdbx_description
1 polymer ?
#
loop_
_entity_poly.entity_id
_entity_poly.type
_entity_poly.pdbx_seq_one_letter_code
_entity_poly.pdbx_strand_id
1 'polypeptide(L)'
;MGYERWLPSPPKVDKPRSVYNAASLAYIGDCIYELYARRHFLFPPLNIDDYNDRVMSVVRCEAQDELLQTLLADNYLSAEERDILKWGKNVTTSKSRTKRRAGVAVYNRASSLETLIGYLYLKNVKRLEDIMLKLGFSSGASMDSILKDSNENSTSSSQVAKLFKKQMATLAAQ
;
A
#
# COMPACT_ATOMS: atom_id res chain seq x y z
N MET A 1 4.50 26.80 5.48
CA MET A 1 3.52 26.41 6.51
C MET A 1 3.55 24.90 6.61
N GLY A 2 3.97 24.38 7.76
CA GLY A 2 4.11 22.94 7.98
C GLY A 2 2.74 22.31 8.11
N TYR A 3 2.37 21.46 7.16
CA TYR A 3 1.22 20.59 7.31
C TYR A 3 1.64 19.49 8.29
N GLU A 4 1.17 19.56 9.53
CA GLU A 4 1.31 18.42 10.44
C GLU A 4 0.72 17.18 9.76
N ARG A 5 1.49 16.09 9.74
CA ARG A 5 1.11 14.85 9.07
C ARG A 5 -0.15 14.29 9.73
N TRP A 6 -1.24 14.24 8.99
CA TRP A 6 -2.53 13.76 9.51
C TRP A 6 -2.70 12.26 9.28
N LEU A 7 -2.77 11.51 10.37
CA LEU A 7 -3.40 10.19 10.46
C LEU A 7 -4.36 10.25 11.66
N PRO A 8 -5.55 9.65 11.59
CA PRO A 8 -6.39 9.54 12.78
C PRO A 8 -5.59 8.84 13.88
N SER A 9 -5.68 9.33 15.12
CA SER A 9 -5.00 8.67 16.23
C SER A 9 -5.65 7.32 16.50
N PRO A 10 -4.89 6.21 16.62
CA PRO A 10 -5.46 4.92 16.95
C PRO A 10 -6.05 4.94 18.36
N PRO A 11 -7.08 4.11 18.65
CA PRO A 11 -7.54 3.91 20.02
C PRO A 11 -6.41 3.28 20.87
N LYS A 12 -6.36 3.61 22.16
CA LYS A 12 -5.38 3.03 23.09
C LYS A 12 -5.70 1.55 23.31
N VAL A 13 -4.83 0.67 22.79
CA VAL A 13 -4.97 -0.78 22.91
C VAL A 13 -3.60 -1.40 23.22
N ASP A 14 -3.41 -1.86 24.46
CA ASP A 14 -2.12 -2.39 24.91
C ASP A 14 -1.72 -3.69 24.19
N LYS A 15 -2.70 -4.53 23.88
CA LYS A 15 -2.50 -5.84 23.23
C LYS A 15 -3.50 -6.04 22.08
N PRO A 16 -3.22 -5.52 20.87
CA PRO A 16 -4.15 -5.59 19.74
C PRO A 16 -4.67 -7.00 19.44
N ARG A 17 -3.83 -8.03 19.55
CA ARG A 17 -4.20 -9.43 19.28
C ARG A 17 -5.14 -10.07 20.32
N SER A 18 -5.25 -9.51 21.53
CA SER A 18 -6.21 -10.03 22.51
C SER A 18 -7.60 -9.40 22.36
N VAL A 19 -7.70 -8.29 21.63
CA VAL A 19 -8.95 -7.54 21.43
C VAL A 19 -9.53 -7.78 20.04
N TYR A 20 -8.68 -7.82 19.01
CA TYR A 20 -9.09 -7.95 17.62
C TYR A 20 -8.64 -9.27 17.01
N ASN A 21 -9.51 -9.84 16.17
CA ASN A 21 -9.11 -10.92 15.27
C ASN A 21 -8.39 -10.34 14.03
N ALA A 22 -7.72 -11.21 13.28
CA ALA A 22 -6.94 -10.78 12.13
C ALA A 22 -7.80 -10.15 11.01
N ALA A 23 -9.05 -10.60 10.82
CA ALA A 23 -9.96 -10.00 9.85
C ALA A 23 -10.31 -8.54 10.20
N SER A 24 -10.49 -8.23 11.49
CA SER A 24 -10.73 -6.87 11.96
C SER A 24 -9.52 -5.95 11.74
N LEU A 25 -8.30 -6.47 11.90
CA LEU A 25 -7.09 -5.69 11.61
C LEU A 25 -6.86 -5.53 10.10
N ALA A 26 -7.14 -6.56 9.30
CA ALA A 26 -7.12 -6.43 7.84
C ALA A 26 -8.14 -5.39 7.36
N TYR A 27 -9.35 -5.36 7.94
CA TYR A 27 -10.38 -4.39 7.59
C TYR A 27 -9.93 -2.92 7.72
N ILE A 28 -9.30 -2.55 8.85
CA ILE A 28 -8.78 -1.19 9.00
C ILE A 28 -7.50 -0.96 8.19
N GLY A 29 -6.66 -1.99 8.07
CA GLY A 29 -5.41 -1.94 7.31
C GLY A 29 -5.63 -1.72 5.82
N ASP A 30 -6.68 -2.30 5.24
CA ASP A 30 -7.11 -2.09 3.86
C ASP A 30 -7.44 -0.62 3.59
N CYS A 31 -8.23 0.01 4.46
CA CYS A 31 -8.54 1.45 4.37
C CYS A 31 -7.29 2.34 4.46
N ILE A 32 -6.35 1.97 5.33
CA ILE A 32 -5.09 2.70 5.47
C ILE A 32 -4.26 2.53 4.20
N TYR A 33 -4.08 1.31 3.70
CA TYR A 33 -3.33 1.04 2.48
C TYR A 33 -3.91 1.82 1.27
N GLU A 34 -5.23 1.78 1.09
CA GLU A 34 -5.97 2.52 0.07
C GLU A 34 -5.71 4.03 0.16
N LEU A 35 -5.69 4.59 1.37
CA LEU A 35 -5.38 6.01 1.58
C LEU A 35 -3.96 6.36 1.11
N TYR A 36 -2.95 5.53 1.42
CA TYR A 36 -1.59 5.76 0.93
C TYR A 36 -1.50 5.65 -0.59
N ALA A 37 -2.18 4.67 -1.19
CA ALA A 37 -2.24 4.51 -2.64
C ALA A 37 -2.87 5.74 -3.32
N ARG A 38 -4.05 6.17 -2.86
CA ARG A 38 -4.72 7.37 -3.39
C ARG A 38 -3.89 8.63 -3.20
N ARG A 39 -3.29 8.81 -2.02
CA ARG A 39 -2.41 9.96 -1.74
C ARG A 39 -1.20 9.97 -2.66
N HIS A 40 -0.60 8.80 -2.92
CA HIS A 40 0.56 8.68 -3.79
C HIS A 40 0.26 9.14 -5.23
N PHE A 41 -0.90 8.78 -5.76
CA PHE A 41 -1.30 9.16 -7.12
C PHE A 41 -2.04 10.50 -7.22
N LEU A 42 -2.35 11.15 -6.10
CA LEU A 42 -3.15 12.38 -6.07
C LEU A 42 -2.48 13.56 -6.81
N PHE A 43 -1.15 13.55 -6.91
CA PHE A 43 -0.41 14.62 -7.54
C PHE A 43 0.59 14.07 -8.57
N PRO A 44 0.62 14.61 -9.82
CA PRO A 44 -0.18 15.74 -10.31
C PRO A 44 -1.67 15.38 -10.51
N PRO A 45 -2.57 16.38 -10.63
CA PRO A 45 -3.99 16.10 -10.84
C PRO A 45 -4.27 15.31 -12.13
N LEU A 46 -5.10 14.28 -12.01
CA LEU A 46 -5.54 13.41 -13.10
C LEU A 46 -7.08 13.44 -13.25
N ASN A 47 -7.59 12.82 -14.32
CA ASN A 47 -9.02 12.52 -14.39
C ASN A 47 -9.37 11.30 -13.51
N ILE A 48 -10.66 11.09 -13.25
CA ILE A 48 -11.12 10.05 -12.32
C ILE A 48 -10.77 8.63 -12.77
N ASP A 49 -10.79 8.37 -14.08
CA ASP A 49 -10.49 7.06 -14.64
C ASP A 49 -9.00 6.74 -14.47
N ASP A 50 -8.12 7.71 -14.76
CA ASP A 50 -6.68 7.59 -14.55
C ASP A 50 -6.32 7.38 -13.05
N TYR A 51 -7.00 8.07 -12.13
CA TYR A 51 -6.81 7.81 -10.70
C TYR A 51 -7.20 6.38 -10.34
N ASN A 52 -8.37 5.94 -10.78
CA ASN A 52 -8.87 4.60 -10.48
C ASN A 52 -7.92 3.54 -11.04
N ASP A 53 -7.47 3.67 -12.29
CA ASP A 53 -6.56 2.71 -12.92
C ASP A 53 -5.24 2.59 -12.18
N ARG A 54 -4.63 3.74 -11.81
CA ARG A 54 -3.36 3.75 -11.05
C ARG A 54 -3.52 3.17 -9.66
N VAL A 55 -4.57 3.54 -8.93
CA VAL A 55 -4.85 3.00 -7.60
C VAL A 55 -5.10 1.49 -7.69
N MET A 56 -5.96 1.05 -8.61
CA MET A 56 -6.27 -0.37 -8.83
C MET A 56 -5.03 -1.21 -9.15
N SER A 57 -4.05 -0.62 -9.86
CA SER A 57 -2.80 -1.32 -10.19
C SER A 57 -2.01 -1.78 -8.95
N VAL A 58 -2.13 -1.08 -7.81
CA VAL A 58 -1.37 -1.35 -6.57
C VAL A 58 -2.21 -1.91 -5.42
N VAL A 59 -3.54 -1.73 -5.43
CA VAL A 59 -4.43 -2.20 -4.34
C VAL A 59 -5.01 -3.59 -4.58
N ARG A 60 -4.94 -4.11 -5.80
CA ARG A 60 -5.34 -5.50 -6.10
C ARG A 60 -4.50 -6.54 -5.35
N CYS A 61 -5.09 -7.69 -5.06
CA CYS A 61 -4.44 -8.73 -4.25
C CYS A 61 -3.11 -9.21 -4.84
N GLU A 62 -3.00 -9.32 -6.16
CA GLU A 62 -1.78 -9.73 -6.85
C GLU A 62 -0.63 -8.74 -6.62
N ALA A 63 -0.93 -7.44 -6.69
CA ALA A 63 0.06 -6.39 -6.47
C ALA A 63 0.50 -6.32 -5.01
N GLN A 64 -0.46 -6.42 -4.07
CA GLN A 64 -0.14 -6.47 -2.66
C GLN A 64 0.72 -7.70 -2.30
N ASP A 65 0.47 -8.85 -2.92
CA ASP A 65 1.29 -10.05 -2.74
C ASP A 65 2.72 -9.85 -3.25
N GLU A 66 2.90 -9.27 -4.44
CA GLU A 66 4.21 -8.95 -5.00
C GLU A 66 5.01 -8.00 -4.10
N LEU A 67 4.35 -6.95 -3.61
CA LEU A 67 4.91 -5.99 -2.66
C LEU A 67 5.29 -6.66 -1.33
N LEU A 68 4.46 -7.58 -0.83
CA LEU A 68 4.79 -8.38 0.35
C LEU A 68 6.01 -9.29 0.10
N GLN A 69 6.14 -9.91 -1.08
CA GLN A 69 7.32 -10.72 -1.40
C GLN A 69 8.60 -9.88 -1.35
N THR A 70 8.54 -8.62 -1.79
CA THR A 70 9.68 -7.69 -1.71
C THR A 70 10.13 -7.46 -0.26
N LEU A 71 9.19 -7.22 0.66
CA LEU A 71 9.51 -7.06 2.09
C LEU A 71 10.14 -8.32 2.69
N LEU A 72 9.67 -9.49 2.27
CA LEU A 72 10.16 -10.78 2.76
C LEU A 72 11.57 -11.08 2.24
N ALA A 73 11.81 -10.85 0.95
CA ALA A 73 13.08 -11.06 0.27
C ALA A 73 14.19 -10.17 0.84
N ASP A 74 13.88 -8.91 1.12
CA ASP A 74 14.83 -7.94 1.69
C ASP A 74 15.08 -8.15 3.19
N ASN A 75 14.48 -9.18 3.79
CA ASN A 75 14.48 -9.43 5.22
C ASN A 75 14.11 -8.20 6.07
N TYR A 76 13.22 -7.35 5.55
CA TYR A 76 12.92 -6.05 6.15
C TYR A 76 12.02 -6.14 7.40
N LEU A 77 11.36 -7.29 7.58
CA LEU A 77 10.39 -7.53 8.64
C LEU A 77 11.02 -8.23 9.85
N SER A 78 10.72 -7.72 11.03
CA SER A 78 11.07 -8.32 12.32
C SER A 78 10.34 -9.65 12.54
N ALA A 79 10.79 -10.42 13.54
CA ALA A 79 10.16 -11.68 13.91
C ALA A 79 8.69 -11.51 14.33
N GLU A 80 8.36 -10.44 15.06
CA GLU A 80 6.99 -10.13 15.47
C GLU A 80 6.10 -9.81 14.27
N GLU A 81 6.56 -8.95 13.35
CA GLU A 81 5.82 -8.58 12.14
C GLU A 81 5.55 -9.80 11.25
N ARG A 82 6.53 -10.70 11.12
CA ARG A 82 6.36 -11.99 10.41
C ARG A 82 5.35 -12.91 11.09
N ASP A 83 5.26 -12.88 12.41
CA ASP A 83 4.24 -13.63 13.14
C ASP A 83 2.83 -13.07 12.89
N ILE A 84 2.69 -11.74 12.83
CA ILE A 84 1.44 -11.08 12.44
C ILE A 84 1.01 -11.50 11.02
N LEU A 85 1.95 -11.53 10.06
CA LEU A 85 1.66 -12.00 8.70
C LEU A 85 1.17 -13.45 8.70
N LYS A 86 1.85 -14.36 9.40
CA LYS A 86 1.43 -15.76 9.51
C LYS A 86 0.03 -15.89 10.09
N TRP A 87 -0.29 -15.08 11.11
CA TRP A 87 -1.61 -15.03 11.71
C TRP A 87 -2.68 -14.49 10.74
N GLY A 88 -2.37 -13.43 9.99
CA GLY A 88 -3.25 -12.85 8.97
C GLY A 88 -3.59 -13.80 7.83
N LYS A 89 -2.65 -14.66 7.41
CA LYS A 89 -2.89 -15.67 6.35
C LYS A 89 -3.97 -16.70 6.70
N ASN A 90 -4.27 -16.88 7.99
CA ASN A 90 -5.25 -17.85 8.47
C ASN A 90 -6.68 -17.28 8.52
N VAL A 91 -6.89 -16.02 8.10
CA VAL A 91 -8.23 -15.44 8.00
C VAL A 91 -8.98 -16.12 6.87
N THR A 92 -9.89 -17.01 7.23
CA THR A 92 -10.79 -17.66 6.27
C THR A 92 -11.99 -16.75 6.04
N THR A 93 -11.96 -15.96 4.96
CA THR A 93 -13.12 -15.15 4.56
C THR A 93 -14.07 -15.98 3.68
N SER A 94 -15.36 -15.61 3.66
CA SER A 94 -16.34 -16.17 2.72
C SER A 94 -15.90 -16.02 1.25
N LYS A 95 -15.15 -14.96 0.92
CA LYS A 95 -14.58 -14.68 -0.40
C LYS A 95 -13.52 -15.70 -0.85
N SER A 96 -12.85 -16.36 0.09
CA SER A 96 -11.86 -17.40 -0.19
C SER A 96 -12.50 -18.71 -0.67
N ARG A 97 -13.76 -18.96 -0.29
CA ARG A 97 -14.47 -20.23 -0.54
C ARG A 97 -14.79 -20.49 -2.02
N THR A 98 -14.88 -19.44 -2.84
CA THR A 98 -15.28 -19.51 -4.25
C THR A 98 -14.09 -19.37 -5.23
N LYS A 99 -12.86 -19.14 -4.73
CA LYS A 99 -11.68 -18.90 -5.57
C LYS A 99 -10.87 -20.19 -5.80
N ARG A 100 -10.17 -20.29 -6.94
CA ARG A 100 -9.19 -21.36 -7.20
C ARG A 100 -8.04 -21.29 -6.17
N ARG A 101 -7.46 -22.44 -5.80
CA ARG A 101 -6.41 -22.56 -4.76
C ARG A 101 -5.26 -21.54 -4.88
N ALA A 102 -4.75 -21.31 -6.10
CA ALA A 102 -3.69 -20.31 -6.33
C ALA A 102 -4.17 -18.88 -6.00
N GLY A 103 -5.40 -18.54 -6.41
CA GLY A 103 -6.01 -17.25 -6.08
C GLY A 103 -6.35 -17.10 -4.60
N VAL A 104 -6.66 -18.18 -3.89
CA VAL A 104 -6.81 -18.19 -2.43
C VAL A 104 -5.48 -17.83 -1.75
N ALA A 105 -4.38 -18.41 -2.21
CA ALA A 105 -3.07 -18.16 -1.62
C ALA A 105 -2.63 -16.69 -1.79
N VAL A 106 -2.86 -16.10 -2.98
CA VAL A 106 -2.60 -14.67 -3.25
C VAL A 106 -3.47 -13.79 -2.36
N TYR A 107 -4.78 -14.07 -2.30
CA TYR A 107 -5.71 -13.33 -1.45
C TYR A 107 -5.31 -13.36 0.03
N ASN A 108 -4.96 -14.53 0.55
CA ASN A 108 -4.55 -14.67 1.96
C ASN A 108 -3.24 -13.93 2.24
N ARG A 109 -2.32 -13.83 1.26
CA ARG A 109 -1.08 -13.05 1.39
C ARG A 109 -1.36 -11.55 1.38
N ALA A 110 -2.17 -11.05 0.45
CA ALA A 110 -2.63 -9.66 0.46
C ALA A 110 -3.31 -9.30 1.80
N SER A 111 -4.27 -10.11 2.24
CA SER A 111 -4.96 -9.87 3.52
C SER A 111 -4.04 -9.93 4.74
N SER A 112 -2.95 -10.70 4.67
CA SER A 112 -1.93 -10.68 5.73
C SER A 112 -1.14 -9.38 5.76
N LEU A 113 -0.85 -8.78 4.61
CA LEU A 113 -0.23 -7.45 4.53
C LEU A 113 -1.15 -6.39 5.14
N GLU A 114 -2.44 -6.38 4.77
CA GLU A 114 -3.46 -5.51 5.38
C GLU A 114 -3.52 -5.70 6.90
N THR A 115 -3.47 -6.96 7.38
CA THR A 115 -3.43 -7.26 8.82
C THR A 115 -2.23 -6.62 9.51
N LEU A 116 -1.05 -6.69 8.89
CA LEU A 116 0.18 -6.08 9.42
C LEU A 116 0.06 -4.55 9.49
N ILE A 117 -0.50 -3.94 8.45
CA ILE A 117 -0.74 -2.48 8.40
C ILE A 117 -1.68 -2.06 9.52
N GLY A 118 -2.82 -2.73 9.67
CA GLY A 118 -3.77 -2.44 10.76
C GLY A 118 -3.16 -2.64 12.16
N TYR A 119 -2.31 -3.66 12.32
CA TYR A 119 -1.58 -3.89 13.56
C TYR A 119 -0.59 -2.75 13.87
N LEU A 120 0.21 -2.34 12.89
CA LEU A 120 1.20 -1.26 13.05
C LEU A 120 0.52 0.08 13.30
N TYR A 121 -0.65 0.33 12.70
CA TYR A 121 -1.44 1.52 13.00
C TYR A 121 -1.78 1.63 14.49
N LEU A 122 -2.15 0.52 15.14
CA LEU A 122 -2.47 0.50 16.57
C LEU A 122 -1.23 0.57 17.47
N LYS A 123 -0.10 -0.01 17.05
CA LYS A 123 1.07 -0.21 17.91
C LYS A 123 2.20 0.79 17.67
N ASN A 124 2.49 1.10 16.41
CA ASN A 124 3.66 1.87 16.02
C ASN A 124 3.47 2.53 14.64
N VAL A 125 2.85 3.72 14.63
CA VAL A 125 2.60 4.50 13.42
C VAL A 125 3.90 4.92 12.71
N LYS A 126 5.02 5.08 13.43
CA LYS A 126 6.31 5.37 12.78
C LYS A 126 6.78 4.18 11.92
N ARG A 127 6.66 2.97 12.46
CA ARG A 127 7.01 1.75 11.72
C ARG A 127 6.04 1.47 10.57
N LEU A 128 4.76 1.80 10.72
CA LEU A 128 3.79 1.80 9.62
C LEU A 128 4.30 2.65 8.46
N GLU A 129 4.69 3.90 8.74
CA GLU A 129 5.23 4.82 7.72
C GLU A 129 6.48 4.25 7.03
N ASP A 130 7.41 3.67 7.79
CA ASP A 130 8.61 3.04 7.23
C ASP A 130 8.26 1.90 6.27
N ILE A 131 7.27 1.07 6.63
CA ILE A 131 6.77 -0.02 5.78
C ILE A 131 6.15 0.56 4.51
N MET A 132 5.28 1.56 4.62
CA MET A 132 4.62 2.15 3.45
C MET A 132 5.62 2.82 2.51
N LEU A 133 6.65 3.49 3.05
CA LEU A 133 7.76 4.03 2.26
C LEU A 133 8.57 2.91 1.58
N LYS A 134 8.87 1.82 2.29
CA LYS A 134 9.58 0.66 1.73
C LYS A 134 8.79 -0.02 0.61
N LEU A 135 7.46 0.03 0.68
CA LEU A 135 6.56 -0.43 -0.38
C LEU A 135 6.47 0.54 -1.57
N GLY A 136 7.11 1.71 -1.51
CA GLY A 136 7.14 2.70 -2.60
C GLY A 136 6.16 3.86 -2.44
N PHE A 137 5.33 3.91 -1.39
CA PHE A 137 4.38 4.99 -1.19
C PHE A 137 5.04 6.26 -0.63
N SER A 138 5.35 7.22 -1.50
CA SER A 138 5.88 8.53 -1.13
C SER A 138 4.82 9.64 -1.04
N SER A 139 5.16 10.75 -0.36
CA SER A 139 4.34 11.97 -0.26
C SER A 139 4.67 13.03 -1.33
N GLY A 140 5.77 12.86 -2.08
CA GLY A 140 6.18 13.76 -3.16
C GLY A 140 5.55 13.39 -4.50
N ALA A 141 5.63 14.30 -5.47
CA ALA A 141 5.25 14.07 -6.87
C ALA A 141 6.04 12.87 -7.42
N SER A 142 5.44 11.68 -7.39
CA SER A 142 6.04 10.46 -7.92
C SER A 142 5.18 10.04 -9.12
N MET A 143 5.73 10.18 -10.32
CA MET A 143 5.16 9.51 -11.50
C MET A 143 5.66 8.07 -11.62
N ASP A 144 6.55 7.63 -10.71
CA ASP A 144 7.21 6.34 -10.79
C ASP A 144 6.22 5.23 -10.39
N SER A 145 6.23 4.15 -11.17
CA SER A 145 5.43 2.97 -10.86
C SER A 145 5.94 2.32 -9.57
N ILE A 146 5.02 2.05 -8.64
CA ILE A 146 5.35 1.34 -7.39
C ILE A 146 5.81 -0.10 -7.68
N LEU A 147 5.20 -0.73 -8.68
CA LEU A 147 5.63 -2.04 -9.18
C LEU A 147 6.76 -1.84 -10.20
N LYS A 148 7.79 -2.68 -10.12
CA LYS A 148 8.85 -2.72 -11.13
C LYS A 148 8.30 -3.40 -12.37
N ASP A 149 8.09 -2.63 -13.44
CA ASP A 149 7.79 -3.22 -14.74
C ASP A 149 8.92 -4.16 -15.16
N SER A 150 8.58 -5.43 -15.36
CA SER A 150 9.50 -6.44 -15.90
C SER A 150 9.65 -6.33 -17.44
N ASN A 151 9.29 -5.19 -18.03
CA ASN A 151 9.42 -4.92 -19.45
C ASN A 151 9.89 -3.49 -19.70
N GLU A 152 11.19 -3.35 -19.99
CA GLU A 152 11.70 -2.17 -20.69
C GLU A 152 11.07 -2.11 -22.09
N ASN A 153 10.16 -1.16 -22.31
CA ASN A 153 9.95 -0.61 -23.64
C ASN A 153 9.80 0.91 -23.57
N SER A 154 10.89 1.56 -23.95
CA SER A 154 11.19 2.98 -23.85
C SER A 154 10.50 3.78 -24.96
N THR A 155 9.28 4.27 -24.75
CA THR A 155 8.74 5.35 -25.60
C THR A 155 7.71 6.26 -24.90
N SER A 156 6.85 5.70 -24.04
CA SER A 156 5.76 6.47 -23.39
C SER A 156 6.25 7.43 -22.29
N SER A 157 7.22 7.02 -21.46
CA SER A 157 7.76 7.85 -20.37
C SER A 157 8.40 9.16 -20.86
N SER A 158 8.86 9.24 -22.12
CA SER A 158 9.52 10.45 -22.63
C SER A 158 8.54 11.58 -22.97
N GLN A 159 7.33 11.27 -23.43
CA GLN A 159 6.31 12.28 -23.76
C GLN A 159 5.63 12.82 -22.51
N VAL A 160 5.34 11.94 -21.55
CA VAL A 160 4.74 12.31 -20.27
C VAL A 160 5.71 13.15 -19.43
N ALA A 161 7.00 12.81 -19.38
CA ALA A 161 8.02 13.61 -18.72
C ALA A 161 8.20 15.01 -19.35
N LYS A 162 8.03 15.13 -20.68
CA LYS A 162 8.05 16.42 -21.39
C LYS A 162 6.84 17.28 -21.04
N LEU A 163 5.65 16.69 -20.96
CA LEU A 163 4.42 17.39 -20.57
C LEU A 163 4.50 17.87 -19.11
N PHE A 164 5.07 17.06 -18.23
CA PHE A 164 5.31 17.40 -16.82
C PHE A 164 6.32 18.54 -16.65
N LYS A 165 7.45 18.52 -17.37
CA LYS A 165 8.40 19.66 -17.37
C LYS A 165 7.75 20.96 -17.83
N LYS A 166 6.86 20.88 -18.83
CA LYS A 166 6.10 22.04 -19.31
C LYS A 166 5.13 22.56 -18.25
N GLN A 167 4.42 21.66 -17.56
CA GLN A 167 3.41 22.03 -16.56
C GLN A 167 4.03 22.57 -15.26
N MET A 168 5.16 22.00 -14.83
CA MET A 168 5.93 22.51 -13.69
C MET A 168 6.60 23.87 -13.98
N ALA A 169 7.07 24.08 -15.23
CA ALA A 169 7.58 25.38 -15.64
C ALA A 169 6.49 26.48 -15.63
N THR A 170 5.25 26.14 -15.99
CA THR A 170 4.12 27.07 -15.92
C THR A 170 3.72 27.42 -14.48
N LEU A 171 3.79 26.46 -13.55
CA LEU A 171 3.47 26.68 -12.13
C LEU A 171 4.56 27.48 -11.39
N ALA A 172 5.82 27.40 -11.83
CA ALA A 172 6.92 28.16 -11.25
C ALA A 172 7.00 29.62 -11.76
N ALA A 173 6.22 29.97 -12.79
CA ALA A 173 6.19 31.30 -13.41
C ALA A 173 5.00 32.17 -12.95
N GLN A 174 4.24 31.72 -11.95
CA GLN A 174 3.16 32.45 -11.27
C GLN A 174 3.56 32.72 -9.81
#